data_AF-A0A4Q4VMY7-F1
#
_entry.id   AF-A0A4Q4VMY7-F1
#
_cell.length_a   1.000
_cell.length_b   1.000
_cell.length_c   1.000
_cell.angle_alpha   90.00
_cell.angle_beta   90.00
_cell.angle_gamma   90.00
#
_symmetry.space_group_name_H-M   'P 1'
#
loop_
_entity.id
_entity.type
_entity.pdbx_description
1 polymer ?
#
loop_
_entity_poly.entity_id
_entity_poly.type
_entity_poly.pdbx_seq_one_letter_code
_entity_poly.pdbx_strand_id
1 'polypeptide(L)'
;MPRPRIQTLYSLPVPRLAHPRLCTPTIRRAPSPGTITISRLLTTSPRRFNEPPKAAEPKKPGPIPTSTAATPLEQAAASDAQAAANPQQQRPDPPRRRRGVLYAAFFLLVGTTLGSLFRITIAPPDLPEPGTPEDEHLLAVIRRKAAALPLVQRLETDPEWTSWDAYSGMEDPEASDASDAPDAGAAAPRPQGRRGARLTSGALAGSRGLAYQRVFRNDATGEFLSVVYFGGGTAGWPGVVHGGCLATVLDESLGRCAVRRFPSRTGVTASLELTYKAPTRTEAFYVVRAQPASGEAAPGKSDRKAWVEGSVETLDGQTCVLAKGLFVVPKSIKLASLDGL
;
A
#
# COMPACT_ATOMS: atom_id res chain seq x y z
N MET A 1 -37.47 24.70 53.66
CA MET A 1 -36.08 24.73 53.15
C MET A 1 -36.10 25.13 51.69
N PRO A 2 -35.43 26.23 51.30
CA PRO A 2 -35.55 26.84 49.99
C PRO A 2 -34.61 26.18 48.96
N ARG A 3 -35.09 26.07 47.71
CA ARG A 3 -34.31 25.73 46.52
C ARG A 3 -33.36 26.90 46.17
N PRO A 4 -32.18 26.64 45.58
CA PRO A 4 -31.53 27.61 44.72
C PRO A 4 -31.67 27.26 43.22
N ARG A 5 -32.04 28.28 42.45
CA ARG A 5 -32.00 28.40 41.00
C ARG A 5 -30.58 28.83 40.56
N ILE A 6 -30.08 28.17 39.51
CA ILE A 6 -29.44 28.69 38.27
C ILE A 6 -28.37 29.80 38.37
N GLN A 7 -27.17 29.50 37.83
CA GLN A 7 -26.26 30.34 37.02
C GLN A 7 -25.18 29.37 36.46
N THR A 8 -25.06 28.99 35.18
CA THR A 8 -24.83 29.69 33.89
C THR A 8 -23.47 30.39 33.76
N LEU A 9 -22.40 29.63 33.55
CA LEU A 9 -21.05 30.04 33.12
C LEU A 9 -20.38 28.76 32.55
N TYR A 10 -19.86 28.57 31.34
CA TYR A 10 -19.23 29.43 30.35
C TYR A 10 -19.49 28.91 28.92
N SER A 11 -19.89 29.82 28.04
CA SER A 11 -19.72 29.77 26.59
C SER A 11 -18.42 30.47 26.22
N LEU A 12 -17.58 29.90 25.35
CA LEU A 12 -16.48 30.60 24.68
C LEU A 12 -16.53 30.39 23.16
N PRO A 13 -15.97 31.34 22.38
CA PRO A 13 -16.59 31.87 21.17
C PRO A 13 -16.02 31.31 19.87
N VAL A 14 -16.88 31.18 18.86
CA VAL A 14 -16.51 30.99 17.46
C VAL A 14 -16.31 32.36 16.81
N PRO A 15 -15.14 32.67 16.19
CA PRO A 15 -15.03 33.84 15.34
C PRO A 15 -15.69 33.55 13.99
N ARG A 16 -16.85 34.17 13.77
CA ARG A 16 -17.41 34.42 12.43
C ARG A 16 -16.54 35.46 11.74
N LEU A 17 -15.97 35.12 10.58
CA LEU A 17 -15.47 36.11 9.64
C LEU A 17 -16.35 36.11 8.40
N ALA A 18 -16.99 37.26 8.21
CA ALA A 18 -17.95 37.55 7.17
C ALA A 18 -17.28 37.64 5.78
N HIS A 19 -17.99 37.14 4.78
CA HIS A 19 -17.71 37.37 3.37
C HIS A 19 -17.87 38.86 3.01
N PRO A 20 -16.95 39.44 2.22
CA PRO A 20 -17.28 40.55 1.36
C PRO A 20 -17.66 40.03 -0.04
N ARG A 21 -18.90 40.32 -0.45
CA ARG A 21 -19.33 40.28 -1.85
C ARG A 21 -18.56 41.35 -2.63
N LEU A 22 -17.94 41.01 -3.75
CA LEU A 22 -17.60 41.99 -4.78
C LEU A 22 -17.91 41.46 -6.18
N CYS A 23 -18.52 42.38 -6.93
CA CYS A 23 -19.16 42.23 -8.22
C CYS A 23 -18.22 41.84 -9.35
N THR A 24 -18.75 41.07 -10.29
CA THR A 24 -18.28 40.89 -11.66
C THR A 24 -18.20 42.21 -12.43
N PRO A 25 -17.17 42.36 -13.28
CA PRO A 25 -17.36 42.96 -14.59
C PRO A 25 -17.00 41.96 -15.69
N THR A 26 -17.96 41.77 -16.59
CA THR A 26 -17.82 41.14 -17.90
C THR A 26 -16.83 41.96 -18.74
N ILE A 27 -15.70 41.38 -19.15
CA ILE A 27 -14.90 41.91 -20.26
C ILE A 27 -14.55 40.78 -21.23
N ARG A 28 -14.99 40.99 -22.46
CA ARG A 28 -14.87 40.14 -23.64
C ARG A 28 -13.79 40.76 -24.54
N ARG A 29 -12.69 40.05 -24.86
CA ARG A 29 -11.99 40.20 -26.16
C ARG A 29 -10.90 39.14 -26.43
N ALA A 30 -11.16 38.41 -27.52
CA ALA A 30 -10.34 37.91 -28.64
C ALA A 30 -8.84 37.50 -28.48
N PRO A 31 -8.38 36.51 -29.27
CA PRO A 31 -7.07 35.88 -29.17
C PRO A 31 -6.02 36.48 -30.13
N SER A 32 -4.74 36.36 -29.79
CA SER A 32 -3.63 36.39 -30.76
C SER A 32 -2.40 35.62 -30.24
N PRO A 33 -1.51 35.14 -31.13
CA PRO A 33 -0.69 33.95 -30.92
C PRO A 33 0.73 34.28 -30.45
N GLY A 34 1.27 33.44 -29.56
CA GLY A 34 2.65 33.51 -29.09
C GLY A 34 3.28 32.13 -29.09
N THR A 35 4.11 31.88 -30.10
CA THR A 35 4.86 30.66 -30.36
C THR A 35 5.85 30.35 -29.24
N ILE A 36 5.70 29.20 -28.57
CA ILE A 36 6.77 28.61 -27.76
C ILE A 36 7.05 27.20 -28.27
N THR A 37 8.24 27.09 -28.85
CA THR A 37 8.87 25.89 -29.38
C THR A 37 9.07 24.86 -28.27
N ILE A 38 8.34 23.74 -28.34
CA ILE A 38 8.62 22.54 -27.53
C ILE A 38 9.26 21.51 -28.46
N SER A 39 10.54 21.27 -28.25
CA SER A 39 11.32 20.22 -28.91
C SER A 39 10.70 18.86 -28.63
N ARG A 40 10.31 18.17 -29.71
CA ARG A 40 10.01 16.74 -29.72
C ARG A 40 11.31 15.93 -29.64
N LEU A 41 11.19 14.71 -29.09
CA LEU A 41 11.75 13.42 -29.51
C LEU A 41 11.80 12.57 -28.23
N LEU A 42 10.92 11.59 -27.99
CA LEU A 42 10.84 10.32 -28.70
C LEU A 42 9.40 9.79 -28.61
N THR A 43 8.76 9.56 -29.75
CA THR A 43 7.50 8.82 -29.83
C THR A 43 7.75 7.52 -30.58
N THR A 44 7.36 6.42 -29.95
CA THR A 44 7.42 5.06 -30.50
C THR A 44 6.32 4.90 -31.54
N SER A 45 6.69 4.78 -32.81
CA SER A 45 5.77 4.52 -33.91
C SER A 45 5.28 3.06 -33.90
N PRO A 46 3.96 2.78 -33.98
CA PRO A 46 3.46 1.43 -34.16
C PRO A 46 3.54 1.04 -35.64
N ARG A 47 4.37 0.02 -35.96
CA ARG A 47 4.39 -0.64 -37.26
C ARG A 47 3.02 -1.29 -37.53
N ARG A 48 2.31 -0.81 -38.56
CA ARG A 48 1.22 -1.54 -39.21
C ARG A 48 1.80 -2.68 -40.04
N PHE A 49 1.44 -3.91 -39.65
CA PHE A 49 1.45 -5.08 -40.53
C PHE A 49 0.26 -4.97 -41.49
N ASN A 50 0.52 -4.62 -42.75
CA ASN A 50 -0.21 -5.06 -43.95
C ASN A 50 0.16 -4.19 -45.16
N GLU A 51 1.13 -4.63 -45.96
CA GLU A 51 1.21 -4.24 -47.36
C GLU A 51 1.86 -5.40 -48.16
N PRO A 52 1.22 -5.89 -49.25
CA PRO A 52 1.74 -6.99 -50.06
C PRO A 52 2.89 -6.55 -50.99
N PRO A 53 3.78 -7.47 -51.40
CA PRO A 53 5.02 -7.13 -52.10
C PRO A 53 4.75 -6.68 -53.54
N LYS A 54 5.25 -5.50 -53.91
CA LYS A 54 5.19 -4.99 -55.29
C LYS A 54 6.44 -5.42 -56.07
N ALA A 55 6.18 -6.01 -57.24
CA ALA A 55 7.15 -6.63 -58.13
C ALA A 55 8.28 -5.69 -58.61
N ALA A 56 9.43 -6.30 -58.89
CA ALA A 56 10.64 -5.69 -59.40
C ALA A 56 10.53 -5.28 -60.88
N GLU A 57 11.15 -4.16 -61.25
CA GLU A 57 11.50 -3.80 -62.62
C GLU A 57 12.91 -3.16 -62.70
N PRO A 58 13.58 -3.19 -63.88
CA PRO A 58 15.01 -3.48 -63.99
C PRO A 58 15.97 -2.29 -64.18
N LYS A 59 17.26 -2.60 -63.96
CA LYS A 59 18.51 -1.82 -64.07
C LYS A 59 18.69 -0.93 -65.33
N LYS A 60 19.44 0.18 -65.15
CA LYS A 60 20.46 0.65 -66.13
C LYS A 60 21.80 1.01 -65.44
N PRO A 61 22.97 0.76 -66.07
CA PRO A 61 24.29 0.85 -65.43
C PRO A 61 25.08 2.12 -65.82
N GLY A 62 25.91 2.62 -64.89
CA GLY A 62 26.91 3.67 -65.13
C GLY A 62 28.34 3.15 -64.85
N PRO A 63 29.38 3.69 -65.50
CA PRO A 63 30.59 2.95 -65.86
C PRO A 63 31.74 3.01 -64.83
N ILE A 64 32.58 1.99 -64.92
CA ILE A 64 33.90 1.83 -64.26
C ILE A 64 34.96 2.58 -65.07
N PRO A 65 35.99 3.17 -64.42
CA PRO A 65 37.30 3.24 -65.04
C PRO A 65 38.32 2.37 -64.30
N THR A 66 38.91 1.45 -65.07
CA THR A 66 40.06 0.61 -64.70
C THR A 66 41.28 1.11 -65.47
N SER A 67 42.41 1.23 -64.77
CA SER A 67 43.79 0.98 -65.22
C SER A 67 44.41 1.80 -66.35
N THR A 68 45.55 2.44 -66.05
CA THR A 68 46.72 2.41 -66.95
C THR A 68 47.99 2.22 -66.13
N ALA A 69 48.71 1.15 -66.44
CA ALA A 69 50.08 0.88 -66.04
C ALA A 69 51.06 1.52 -67.04
N ALA A 70 52.23 1.95 -66.58
CA ALA A 70 53.49 1.90 -67.36
C ALA A 70 54.72 2.17 -66.46
N THR A 71 55.63 1.21 -66.50
CA THR A 71 57.01 1.08 -65.98
C THR A 71 58.01 2.01 -66.75
N PRO A 72 59.35 1.85 -66.65
CA PRO A 72 60.29 1.83 -65.51
C PRO A 72 61.48 2.81 -65.74
N LEU A 73 62.39 2.99 -64.78
CA LEU A 73 63.79 3.35 -65.08
C LEU A 73 64.76 2.59 -64.19
N GLU A 74 65.89 2.32 -64.81
CA GLU A 74 66.82 1.22 -64.65
C GLU A 74 68.13 1.71 -63.99
N GLN A 75 68.94 0.74 -63.54
CA GLN A 75 70.39 0.80 -63.30
C GLN A 75 70.87 1.38 -61.96
N ALA A 76 71.91 0.87 -61.31
CA ALA A 76 72.65 -0.40 -61.33
C ALA A 76 73.73 -0.30 -60.24
N ALA A 77 74.14 -1.47 -59.72
CA ALA A 77 75.43 -1.77 -59.08
C ALA A 77 75.73 -1.16 -57.69
N ALA A 78 76.47 -1.79 -56.77
CA ALA A 78 76.89 -3.16 -56.50
C ALA A 78 77.65 -3.07 -55.15
N SER A 79 77.45 -4.00 -54.22
CA SER A 79 78.53 -4.61 -53.42
C SER A 79 78.02 -5.51 -52.30
N ASP A 80 78.80 -6.56 -52.10
CA ASP A 80 78.54 -7.77 -51.36
C ASP A 80 78.47 -7.63 -49.83
N ALA A 81 77.78 -8.62 -49.26
CA ALA A 81 78.06 -9.32 -48.01
C ALA A 81 78.15 -8.50 -46.69
N GLN A 82 77.18 -8.71 -45.81
CA GLN A 82 77.39 -9.58 -44.66
C GLN A 82 76.08 -9.83 -43.89
N ALA A 83 75.76 -11.11 -43.78
CA ALA A 83 74.72 -11.63 -42.92
C ALA A 83 75.04 -11.31 -41.45
N ALA A 84 74.24 -10.43 -40.85
CA ALA A 84 74.07 -10.37 -39.41
C ALA A 84 72.61 -10.72 -39.12
N ALA A 85 72.39 -11.98 -38.75
CA ALA A 85 71.13 -12.47 -38.22
C ALA A 85 70.79 -11.66 -36.95
N ASN A 86 69.78 -10.80 -37.04
CA ASN A 86 69.18 -10.19 -35.87
C ASN A 86 67.98 -11.06 -35.45
N PRO A 87 68.03 -11.81 -34.35
CA PRO A 87 66.88 -12.54 -33.88
C PRO A 87 65.85 -11.52 -33.39
N GLN A 88 64.80 -11.28 -34.18
CA GLN A 88 63.61 -10.63 -33.68
C GLN A 88 63.11 -11.43 -32.48
N GLN A 89 63.36 -10.91 -31.27
CA GLN A 89 62.74 -11.37 -30.04
C GLN A 89 61.22 -11.24 -30.20
N GLN A 90 60.55 -12.34 -30.53
CA GLN A 90 59.12 -12.48 -30.34
C GLN A 90 58.85 -12.41 -28.84
N ARG A 91 58.39 -11.24 -28.38
CA ARG A 91 57.83 -11.09 -27.05
C ARG A 91 56.53 -11.90 -27.02
N PRO A 92 56.34 -12.88 -26.12
CA PRO A 92 55.08 -13.60 -26.06
C PRO A 92 53.98 -12.63 -25.64
N ASP A 93 52.98 -12.42 -26.51
CA ASP A 93 51.77 -11.69 -26.14
C ASP A 93 51.15 -12.37 -24.90
N PRO A 94 50.91 -11.63 -23.79
CA PRO A 94 50.31 -12.25 -22.61
C PRO A 94 48.92 -12.79 -22.98
N PRO A 95 48.50 -13.93 -22.42
CA PRO A 95 47.30 -14.64 -22.88
C PRO A 95 46.06 -13.79 -22.64
N ARG A 96 45.57 -13.13 -23.70
CA ARG A 96 44.38 -12.26 -23.72
C ARG A 96 43.12 -12.92 -23.11
N ARG A 97 43.10 -14.27 -23.06
CA ARG A 97 42.01 -15.09 -22.52
C ARG A 97 41.80 -14.95 -21.00
N ARG A 98 42.83 -14.66 -20.19
CA ARG A 98 42.68 -14.54 -18.72
C ARG A 98 41.94 -13.28 -18.29
N ARG A 99 42.12 -12.17 -19.02
CA ARG A 99 41.45 -10.88 -18.74
C ARG A 99 39.95 -10.98 -19.02
N GLY A 100 39.55 -11.67 -20.09
CA GLY A 100 38.13 -11.92 -20.39
C GLY A 100 37.40 -12.71 -19.30
N VAL A 101 38.06 -13.70 -18.70
CA VAL A 101 37.49 -14.48 -17.58
C VAL A 101 37.32 -13.63 -16.33
N LEU A 102 38.28 -12.74 -16.02
CA LEU A 102 38.16 -11.80 -14.89
C LEU A 102 37.01 -10.81 -15.08
N TYR A 103 36.84 -10.26 -16.28
CA TYR A 103 35.69 -9.39 -16.57
C TYR A 103 34.37 -10.18 -16.51
N ALA A 104 34.31 -11.39 -17.05
CA ALA A 104 33.12 -12.23 -16.97
C ALA A 104 32.75 -12.54 -15.51
N ALA A 105 33.72 -12.88 -14.66
CA ALA A 105 33.50 -13.11 -13.23
C ALA A 105 33.02 -11.84 -12.51
N PHE A 106 33.61 -10.68 -12.82
CA PHE A 106 33.18 -9.39 -12.27
C PHE A 106 31.74 -9.05 -12.67
N PHE A 107 31.40 -9.12 -13.96
CA PHE A 107 30.04 -8.84 -14.42
C PHE A 107 29.02 -9.87 -13.93
N LEU A 108 29.40 -11.13 -13.75
CA LEU A 108 28.55 -12.15 -13.14
C LEU A 108 28.31 -11.83 -11.65
N LEU A 109 29.34 -11.47 -10.89
CA LEU A 109 29.20 -11.09 -9.48
C LEU A 109 28.32 -9.85 -9.32
N VAL A 110 28.57 -8.80 -10.12
CA VAL A 110 27.75 -7.58 -10.10
C VAL A 110 26.33 -7.89 -10.56
N GLY A 111 26.15 -8.66 -11.62
CA GLY A 111 24.82 -9.02 -12.13
C GLY A 111 24.01 -9.88 -11.15
N THR A 112 24.64 -10.84 -10.48
CA THR A 112 23.99 -11.69 -9.47
C THR A 112 23.68 -10.93 -8.19
N THR A 113 24.58 -10.06 -7.72
CA THR A 113 24.33 -9.22 -6.55
C THR A 113 23.24 -8.18 -6.82
N LEU A 114 23.33 -7.44 -7.93
CA LEU A 114 22.32 -6.45 -8.32
C LEU A 114 20.98 -7.11 -8.65
N GLY A 115 21.00 -8.26 -9.33
CA GLY A 115 19.82 -9.07 -9.62
C GLY A 115 19.17 -9.63 -8.35
N SER A 116 19.97 -10.07 -7.36
CA SER A 116 19.46 -10.55 -6.08
C SER A 116 18.83 -9.41 -5.27
N LEU A 117 19.45 -8.23 -5.24
CA LEU A 117 18.89 -7.05 -4.59
C LEU A 117 17.57 -6.62 -5.25
N PHE A 118 17.54 -6.61 -6.59
CA PHE A 118 16.32 -6.32 -7.34
C PHE A 118 15.22 -7.35 -7.08
N ARG A 119 15.56 -8.64 -6.97
CA ARG A 119 14.61 -9.69 -6.60
C ARG A 119 14.00 -9.44 -5.22
N ILE A 120 14.79 -9.06 -4.23
CA ILE A 120 14.29 -8.74 -2.87
C ILE A 120 13.33 -7.55 -2.90
N THR A 121 13.55 -6.57 -3.78
CA THR A 121 12.65 -5.42 -3.90
C THR A 121 11.32 -5.74 -4.58
N ILE A 122 11.29 -6.73 -5.48
CA ILE A 122 10.08 -7.10 -6.24
C ILE A 122 9.32 -8.23 -5.57
N ALA A 123 10.03 -9.21 -5.02
CA ALA A 123 9.51 -10.39 -4.36
C ALA A 123 10.25 -10.53 -3.02
N PRO A 124 9.85 -9.77 -1.99
CA PRO A 124 10.36 -9.98 -0.64
C PRO A 124 10.09 -11.42 -0.19
N PRO A 125 10.90 -11.95 0.74
CA PRO A 125 10.68 -13.30 1.27
C PRO A 125 9.27 -13.45 1.83
N ASP A 126 8.73 -14.67 1.74
CA ASP A 126 7.38 -14.96 2.19
C ASP A 126 7.24 -14.66 3.69
N LEU A 127 6.14 -13.98 4.04
CA LEU A 127 5.83 -13.65 5.42
C LEU A 127 5.41 -14.92 6.17
N PRO A 128 5.70 -15.03 7.48
CA PRO A 128 5.42 -16.23 8.26
C PRO A 128 3.93 -16.56 8.24
N GLU A 129 3.61 -17.84 8.32
CA GLU A 129 2.23 -18.30 8.34
C GLU A 129 1.56 -18.12 9.69
N PRO A 130 0.24 -17.89 9.76
CA PRO A 130 -0.42 -17.56 11.02
C PRO A 130 -0.36 -18.80 11.91
N GLY A 131 0.11 -18.62 13.14
CA GLY A 131 0.25 -19.71 14.12
C GLY A 131 1.56 -20.50 14.05
N THR A 132 2.54 -20.10 13.21
CA THR A 132 3.92 -20.58 13.37
C THR A 132 4.60 -19.87 14.57
N PRO A 133 5.64 -20.45 15.20
CA PRO A 133 6.31 -19.80 16.33
C PRO A 133 6.94 -18.45 15.95
N GLU A 134 7.37 -18.28 14.71
CA GLU A 134 7.87 -17.00 14.19
C GLU A 134 6.76 -15.94 14.15
N ASP A 135 5.56 -16.32 13.72
CA ASP A 135 4.37 -15.45 13.70
C ASP A 135 3.99 -15.00 15.10
N GLU A 136 3.95 -15.93 16.06
CA GLU A 136 3.64 -15.64 17.46
C GLU A 136 4.68 -14.68 18.08
N HIS A 137 5.96 -14.86 17.76
CA HIS A 137 7.01 -13.92 18.17
C HIS A 137 6.80 -12.53 17.58
N LEU A 138 6.50 -12.42 16.28
CA LEU A 138 6.23 -11.14 15.64
C LEU A 138 4.98 -10.46 16.21
N LEU A 139 3.91 -11.21 16.46
CA LEU A 139 2.71 -10.70 17.11
C LEU A 139 3.01 -10.13 18.51
N ALA A 140 3.83 -10.82 19.31
CA ALA A 140 4.25 -10.33 20.62
C ALA A 140 5.05 -9.03 20.51
N VAL A 141 5.94 -8.92 19.51
CA VAL A 141 6.71 -7.70 19.24
C VAL A 141 5.78 -6.56 18.80
N ILE A 142 4.83 -6.82 17.90
CA ILE A 142 3.86 -5.83 17.42
C ILE A 142 2.99 -5.34 18.58
N ARG A 143 2.47 -6.24 19.42
CA ARG A 143 1.70 -5.88 20.63
C ARG A 143 2.50 -5.02 21.59
N ARG A 144 3.78 -5.35 21.82
CA ARG A 144 4.66 -4.53 22.65
C ARG A 144 4.87 -3.14 22.08
N LYS A 145 5.07 -3.03 20.76
CA LYS A 145 5.18 -1.73 20.07
C LYS A 145 3.88 -0.94 20.17
N ALA A 146 2.73 -1.60 20.03
CA ALA A 146 1.42 -0.96 20.14
C ALA A 146 1.19 -0.39 21.55
N ALA A 147 1.50 -1.16 22.60
CA ALA A 147 1.42 -0.72 23.98
C ALA A 147 2.39 0.44 24.32
N ALA A 148 3.48 0.56 23.57
CA ALA A 148 4.42 1.68 23.70
C ALA A 148 3.95 2.96 23.00
N LEU A 149 2.89 2.92 22.19
CA LEU A 149 2.39 4.10 21.48
C LEU A 149 1.79 5.10 22.48
N PRO A 150 2.20 6.39 22.46
CA PRO A 150 1.66 7.41 23.36
C PRO A 150 0.13 7.56 23.25
N LEU A 151 -0.42 7.38 22.05
CA LEU A 151 -1.86 7.44 21.83
C LEU A 151 -2.59 6.32 22.59
N VAL A 152 -2.10 5.09 22.53
CA VAL A 152 -2.70 3.94 23.21
C VAL A 152 -2.65 4.14 24.72
N GLN A 153 -1.49 4.52 25.26
CA GLN A 153 -1.33 4.79 26.69
C GLN A 153 -2.28 5.89 27.19
N ARG A 154 -2.45 6.96 26.41
CA ARG A 154 -3.38 8.04 26.74
C ARG A 154 -4.84 7.56 26.76
N LEU A 155 -5.26 6.81 25.74
CA LEU A 155 -6.63 6.28 25.66
C LEU A 155 -6.90 5.22 26.73
N GLU A 156 -5.90 4.46 27.17
CA GLU A 156 -6.06 3.49 28.27
C GLU A 156 -6.08 4.13 29.66
N THR A 157 -5.40 5.26 29.83
CA THR A 157 -5.37 5.99 31.11
C THR A 157 -6.63 6.83 31.30
N ASP A 158 -7.26 7.26 30.21
CA ASP A 158 -8.44 8.12 30.24
C ASP A 158 -9.71 7.32 30.62
N PRO A 159 -10.38 7.64 31.74
CA PRO A 159 -11.56 6.92 32.19
C PRO A 159 -12.79 7.10 31.29
N GLU A 160 -12.78 8.08 30.37
CA GLU A 160 -13.87 8.25 29.40
C GLU A 160 -13.86 7.19 28.29
N TRP A 161 -12.74 6.47 28.13
CA TRP A 161 -12.56 5.47 27.09
C TRP A 161 -12.60 4.06 27.66
N THR A 162 -13.45 3.23 27.06
CA THR A 162 -13.45 1.77 27.29
C THR A 162 -12.68 1.11 26.16
N SER A 163 -11.82 0.12 26.48
CA SER A 163 -10.99 -0.55 25.47
C SER A 163 -11.09 -2.06 25.54
N TRP A 164 -10.99 -2.70 24.37
CA TRP A 164 -10.93 -4.16 24.23
C TRP A 164 -10.24 -4.54 22.92
N ASP A 165 -9.77 -5.78 22.85
CA ASP A 165 -9.25 -6.34 21.60
C ASP A 165 -10.42 -6.68 20.68
N ALA A 166 -10.34 -6.30 19.40
CA ALA A 166 -11.48 -6.35 18.48
C ALA A 166 -12.17 -7.72 18.36
N TYR A 167 -11.45 -8.80 18.64
CA TYR A 167 -11.88 -10.18 18.43
C TYR A 167 -12.02 -11.01 19.72
N SER A 168 -11.77 -10.45 20.91
CA SER A 168 -11.76 -11.20 22.18
C SER A 168 -13.12 -11.79 22.59
N GLY A 169 -14.23 -11.19 22.16
CA GLY A 169 -15.58 -11.71 22.43
C GLY A 169 -16.09 -12.72 21.40
N MET A 170 -15.28 -13.09 20.42
CA MET A 170 -15.68 -13.95 19.30
C MET A 170 -14.86 -15.25 19.21
N GLU A 171 -14.14 -15.55 20.28
CA GLU A 171 -13.39 -16.77 20.46
C GLU A 171 -14.38 -17.93 20.69
N ASP A 172 -14.35 -18.93 19.80
CA ASP A 172 -15.10 -20.16 20.00
C ASP A 172 -14.57 -20.85 21.27
N PRO A 173 -15.42 -21.25 22.24
CA PRO A 173 -15.00 -21.91 23.48
C PRO A 173 -14.26 -23.24 23.28
N GLU A 174 -14.25 -23.80 22.07
CA GLU A 174 -13.46 -24.99 21.73
C GLU A 174 -11.95 -24.71 21.57
N ALA A 175 -11.52 -23.44 21.53
CA ALA A 175 -10.10 -23.08 21.43
C ALA A 175 -9.38 -23.05 22.79
N SER A 176 -10.10 -22.89 23.90
CA SER A 176 -9.52 -22.90 25.25
C SER A 176 -9.22 -24.30 25.78
N ASP A 177 -9.82 -25.35 25.21
CA ASP A 177 -9.59 -26.73 25.63
C ASP A 177 -8.29 -27.33 25.05
N ALA A 178 -7.62 -26.62 24.14
CA ALA A 178 -6.36 -27.05 23.52
C ALA A 178 -5.10 -26.54 24.26
N SER A 179 -5.24 -25.65 25.26
CA SER A 179 -4.09 -25.16 26.04
C SER A 179 -3.68 -26.09 27.19
N ASP A 180 -4.48 -27.13 27.49
CA ASP A 180 -4.21 -28.10 28.57
C ASP A 180 -3.74 -29.49 28.07
N ALA A 181 -3.45 -29.65 26.78
CA ALA A 181 -2.89 -30.90 26.25
C ALA A 181 -1.34 -30.91 26.42
N PRO A 182 -0.76 -31.89 27.12
CA PRO A 182 0.69 -31.99 27.24
C PRO A 182 1.30 -32.48 25.93
N ASP A 183 2.34 -31.78 25.49
CA ASP A 183 3.43 -32.24 24.63
C ASP A 183 3.07 -33.25 23.52
N ALA A 184 2.64 -32.73 22.37
CA ALA A 184 2.62 -33.49 21.12
C ALA A 184 3.21 -32.63 20.00
N GLY A 185 4.42 -33.00 19.57
CA GLY A 185 5.17 -32.31 18.53
C GLY A 185 4.48 -32.27 17.16
N ALA A 186 4.96 -31.32 16.35
CA ALA A 186 4.81 -31.22 14.90
C ALA A 186 3.39 -31.34 14.29
N ALA A 187 2.89 -30.19 13.84
CA ALA A 187 2.00 -30.03 12.69
C ALA A 187 0.67 -30.81 12.71
N ALA A 188 -0.25 -30.42 13.58
CA ALA A 188 -1.68 -30.62 13.36
C ALA A 188 -2.37 -29.26 13.15
N PRO A 189 -3.19 -29.07 12.10
CA PRO A 189 -3.91 -27.82 11.90
C PRO A 189 -4.92 -27.65 13.05
N ARG A 190 -4.82 -26.53 13.78
CA ARG A 190 -5.83 -26.15 14.80
C ARG A 190 -7.22 -26.16 14.14
N PRO A 191 -8.27 -26.67 14.82
CA PRO A 191 -9.60 -26.76 14.22
C PRO A 191 -10.05 -25.38 13.78
N GLN A 192 -10.29 -25.24 12.48
CA GLN A 192 -10.82 -24.03 11.86
C GLN A 192 -12.31 -23.92 12.21
N GLY A 193 -12.61 -23.59 13.47
CA GLY A 193 -13.96 -23.21 13.92
C GLY A 193 -14.46 -21.97 13.16
N ARG A 194 -15.55 -21.35 13.64
CA ARG A 194 -16.19 -20.16 13.02
C ARG A 194 -15.22 -19.02 12.71
N ARG A 195 -14.01 -19.00 13.29
CA ARG A 195 -12.90 -18.11 12.92
C ARG A 195 -12.48 -18.21 11.45
N GLY A 196 -12.39 -19.42 10.87
CA GLY A 196 -11.96 -19.62 9.48
C GLY A 196 -12.95 -19.05 8.45
N ALA A 197 -14.22 -18.92 8.83
CA ALA A 197 -15.26 -18.33 7.98
C ALA A 197 -15.25 -16.79 7.97
N ARG A 198 -14.42 -16.14 8.79
CA ARG A 198 -14.38 -14.68 8.94
C ARG A 198 -13.18 -14.09 8.20
N LEU A 199 -13.39 -12.96 7.55
CA LEU A 199 -12.34 -12.30 6.78
C LEU A 199 -11.25 -11.72 7.69
N THR A 200 -11.63 -10.91 8.68
CA THR A 200 -10.68 -10.13 9.48
C THR A 200 -9.97 -10.96 10.55
N SER A 201 -10.69 -11.85 11.25
CA SER A 201 -10.12 -12.75 12.26
C SER A 201 -9.63 -14.10 11.70
N GLY A 202 -9.85 -14.36 10.41
CA GLY A 202 -9.47 -15.61 9.74
C GLY A 202 -8.46 -15.36 8.62
N ALA A 203 -8.94 -15.04 7.42
CA ALA A 203 -8.07 -14.86 6.24
C ALA A 203 -7.00 -13.77 6.41
N LEU A 204 -7.32 -12.72 7.17
CA LEU A 204 -6.40 -11.62 7.50
C LEU A 204 -5.75 -11.79 8.89
N ALA A 205 -5.78 -12.97 9.51
CA ALA A 205 -5.13 -13.18 10.80
C ALA A 205 -3.60 -13.27 10.68
N GLY A 206 -2.93 -13.19 11.83
CA GLY A 206 -1.48 -13.32 11.96
C GLY A 206 -0.73 -12.00 11.75
N SER A 207 0.58 -12.04 11.98
CA SER A 207 1.49 -10.88 11.89
C SER A 207 1.55 -10.28 10.49
N ARG A 208 1.37 -11.12 9.45
CA ARG A 208 1.31 -10.66 8.06
C ARG A 208 0.01 -9.94 7.68
N GLY A 209 -1.07 -10.16 8.41
CA GLY A 209 -2.40 -9.60 8.12
C GLY A 209 -2.72 -8.41 9.03
N LEU A 210 -3.89 -8.45 9.66
CA LEU A 210 -4.30 -7.55 10.74
C LEU A 210 -3.74 -8.07 12.07
N ALA A 211 -2.44 -7.87 12.26
CA ALA A 211 -1.68 -8.39 13.41
C ALA A 211 -2.19 -7.87 14.77
N TYR A 212 -2.71 -6.65 14.77
CA TYR A 212 -3.14 -5.95 15.97
C TYR A 212 -4.33 -5.05 15.66
N GLN A 213 -5.37 -5.15 16.48
CA GLN A 213 -6.52 -4.26 16.42
C GLN A 213 -7.11 -4.09 17.80
N ARG A 214 -6.95 -2.90 18.37
CA ARG A 214 -7.52 -2.54 19.67
C ARG A 214 -8.53 -1.42 19.49
N VAL A 215 -9.72 -1.63 20.00
CA VAL A 215 -10.86 -0.71 19.87
C VAL A 215 -11.02 0.05 21.17
N PHE A 216 -11.25 1.34 21.05
CA PHE A 216 -11.53 2.28 22.11
C PHE A 216 -12.85 2.94 21.81
N ARG A 217 -13.69 3.10 22.82
CA ARG A 217 -15.00 3.72 22.70
C ARG A 217 -15.18 4.77 23.77
N ASN A 218 -15.69 5.92 23.35
CA ASN A 218 -16.15 6.96 24.23
C ASN A 218 -17.67 6.87 24.38
N ASP A 219 -18.16 6.65 25.60
CA ASP A 219 -19.60 6.49 25.86
C ASP A 219 -20.38 7.81 25.80
N ALA A 220 -19.74 8.94 26.08
CA ALA A 220 -20.37 10.26 26.07
C ALA A 220 -20.64 10.75 24.64
N THR A 221 -19.66 10.60 23.75
CA THR A 221 -19.77 11.03 22.33
C THR A 221 -20.34 9.93 21.43
N GLY A 222 -20.14 8.67 21.81
CA GLY A 222 -20.41 7.51 20.97
C GLY A 222 -19.40 7.36 19.83
N GLU A 223 -18.21 7.94 19.98
CA GLU A 223 -17.08 7.79 19.08
C GLU A 223 -16.34 6.48 19.32
N PHE A 224 -15.80 5.92 18.24
CA PHE A 224 -14.94 4.74 18.25
C PHE A 224 -13.59 5.10 17.63
N LEU A 225 -12.52 4.66 18.27
CA LEU A 225 -11.16 4.72 17.76
C LEU A 225 -10.61 3.30 17.73
N SER A 226 -10.13 2.85 16.58
CA SER A 226 -9.43 1.57 16.46
C SER A 226 -7.98 1.82 16.11
N VAL A 227 -7.05 1.33 16.94
CA VAL A 227 -5.63 1.30 16.59
C VAL A 227 -5.34 -0.02 15.90
N VAL A 228 -4.94 0.06 14.63
CA VAL A 228 -4.79 -1.09 13.73
C VAL A 228 -3.36 -1.17 13.23
N TYR A 229 -2.80 -2.37 13.16
CA TYR A 229 -1.57 -2.66 12.43
C TYR A 229 -1.89 -3.37 11.12
N PHE A 230 -1.40 -2.83 10.00
CA PHE A 230 -1.50 -3.47 8.70
C PHE A 230 -0.18 -4.17 8.36
N GLY A 231 -0.15 -5.50 8.41
CA GLY A 231 1.01 -6.30 8.01
C GLY A 231 1.22 -6.36 6.50
N GLY A 232 2.37 -6.85 6.07
CA GLY A 232 2.80 -6.87 4.67
C GLY A 232 1.91 -7.69 3.74
N GLY A 233 1.22 -8.71 4.26
CA GLY A 233 0.25 -9.52 3.52
C GLY A 233 -1.04 -8.78 3.20
N THR A 234 -1.25 -7.58 3.76
CA THR A 234 -2.36 -6.70 3.38
C THR A 234 -2.04 -5.83 2.16
N ALA A 235 -0.84 -5.93 1.59
CA ALA A 235 -0.40 -5.12 0.46
C ALA A 235 -1.23 -5.38 -0.81
N GLY A 236 -1.67 -4.32 -1.48
CA GLY A 236 -2.21 -4.38 -2.85
C GLY A 236 -1.18 -3.97 -3.91
N TRP A 237 -0.20 -3.18 -3.50
CA TRP A 237 0.97 -2.75 -4.28
C TRP A 237 2.19 -2.83 -3.36
N PRO A 238 3.42 -3.05 -3.86
CA PRO A 238 4.61 -3.15 -3.01
C PRO A 238 4.68 -2.02 -1.96
N GLY A 239 4.58 -2.40 -0.68
CA GLY A 239 4.63 -1.49 0.46
C GLY A 239 3.38 -0.66 0.73
N VAL A 240 2.27 -0.86 0.00
CA VAL A 240 1.02 -0.10 0.14
C VAL A 240 -0.15 -1.04 0.41
N VAL A 241 -0.87 -0.79 1.50
CA VAL A 241 -2.07 -1.55 1.92
C VAL A 241 -3.12 -1.53 0.81
N HIS A 242 -3.72 -2.67 0.54
CA HIS A 242 -4.78 -2.82 -0.44
C HIS A 242 -6.00 -1.99 -0.05
N GLY A 243 -6.57 -1.24 -1.00
CA GLY A 243 -7.75 -0.41 -0.75
C GLY A 243 -8.93 -1.21 -0.20
N GLY A 244 -9.15 -2.43 -0.68
CA GLY A 244 -10.17 -3.33 -0.13
C GLY A 244 -9.94 -3.71 1.33
N CYS A 245 -8.69 -3.88 1.77
CA CYS A 245 -8.37 -4.17 3.18
C CYS A 245 -8.72 -2.96 4.06
N LEU A 246 -8.39 -1.75 3.61
CA LEU A 246 -8.79 -0.51 4.29
C LEU A 246 -10.32 -0.37 4.35
N ALA A 247 -11.00 -0.68 3.25
CA ALA A 247 -12.45 -0.67 3.17
C ALA A 247 -13.07 -1.64 4.19
N THR A 248 -12.53 -2.86 4.32
CA THR A 248 -13.01 -3.86 5.29
C THR A 248 -12.87 -3.38 6.73
N VAL A 249 -11.70 -2.83 7.10
CA VAL A 249 -11.46 -2.33 8.46
C VAL A 249 -12.33 -1.11 8.78
N LEU A 250 -12.54 -0.24 7.80
CA LEU A 250 -13.44 0.91 7.92
C LEU A 250 -14.90 0.48 8.06
N ASP A 251 -15.37 -0.46 7.23
CA ASP A 251 -16.73 -0.99 7.33
C ASP A 251 -17.00 -1.59 8.71
N GLU A 252 -16.05 -2.38 9.24
CA GLU A 252 -16.14 -2.94 10.58
C GLU A 252 -16.19 -1.84 11.66
N SER A 253 -15.29 -0.85 11.58
CA SER A 253 -15.21 0.23 12.58
C SER A 253 -16.45 1.15 12.58
N LEU A 254 -16.93 1.52 11.39
CA LEU A 254 -18.15 2.30 11.22
C LEU A 254 -19.39 1.49 11.66
N GLY A 255 -19.39 0.19 11.36
CA GLY A 255 -20.45 -0.74 11.76
C GLY A 255 -20.56 -0.84 13.29
N ARG A 256 -19.44 -0.93 14.01
CA ARG A 256 -19.42 -0.91 15.50
C ARG A 256 -20.11 0.34 16.05
N CYS A 257 -19.78 1.50 15.48
CA CYS A 257 -20.40 2.77 15.85
C CYS A 257 -21.91 2.79 15.54
N ALA A 258 -22.32 2.34 14.35
CA ALA A 258 -23.71 2.37 13.92
C ALA A 258 -24.60 1.38 14.69
N VAL A 259 -24.14 0.14 14.85
CA VAL A 259 -24.91 -0.96 15.46
C VAL A 259 -25.32 -0.62 16.89
N ARG A 260 -24.43 0.05 17.64
CA ARG A 260 -24.72 0.48 19.01
C ARG A 260 -25.80 1.58 19.08
N ARG A 261 -26.07 2.30 17.99
CA ARG A 261 -27.15 3.29 17.91
C ARG A 261 -28.51 2.67 17.66
N PHE A 262 -28.58 1.46 17.10
CA PHE A 262 -29.86 0.78 16.88
C PHE A 262 -30.38 0.15 18.17
N PRO A 263 -31.69 0.27 18.46
CA PRO A 263 -32.31 -0.42 19.60
C PRO A 263 -32.13 -1.94 19.55
N SER A 264 -32.11 -2.51 18.35
CA SER A 264 -31.93 -3.95 18.11
C SER A 264 -30.48 -4.43 18.21
N ARG A 265 -29.51 -3.52 18.43
CA ARG A 265 -28.06 -3.84 18.50
C ARG A 265 -27.58 -4.73 17.35
N THR A 266 -28.13 -4.50 16.16
CA THR A 266 -27.79 -5.24 14.94
C THR A 266 -28.06 -4.38 13.72
N GLY A 267 -27.34 -4.60 12.64
CA GLY A 267 -27.47 -3.83 11.40
C GLY A 267 -26.56 -4.36 10.31
N VAL A 268 -26.81 -3.92 9.08
CA VAL A 268 -26.00 -4.22 7.90
C VAL A 268 -25.60 -2.93 7.20
N THR A 269 -24.48 -2.95 6.50
CA THR A 269 -24.03 -1.84 5.65
C THR A 269 -24.94 -1.74 4.42
N ALA A 270 -25.56 -0.58 4.23
CA ALA A 270 -26.34 -0.26 3.03
C ALA A 270 -25.51 0.49 1.98
N SER A 271 -24.63 1.39 2.44
CA SER A 271 -23.73 2.14 1.57
C SER A 271 -22.42 2.42 2.30
N LEU A 272 -21.31 2.32 1.58
CA LEU A 272 -19.98 2.67 2.07
C LEU A 272 -19.26 3.48 0.98
N GLU A 273 -19.06 4.77 1.24
CA GLU A 273 -18.34 5.69 0.37
C GLU A 273 -16.95 5.96 0.93
N LEU A 274 -15.92 5.77 0.12
CA LEU A 274 -14.51 5.90 0.51
C LEU A 274 -13.79 6.89 -0.40
N THR A 275 -13.07 7.83 0.20
CA THR A 275 -12.17 8.76 -0.50
C THR A 275 -10.73 8.50 -0.07
N TYR A 276 -9.94 7.89 -0.95
CA TYR A 276 -8.51 7.64 -0.74
C TYR A 276 -7.71 8.92 -1.03
N LYS A 277 -7.12 9.51 0.01
CA LYS A 277 -6.36 10.77 -0.07
C LYS A 277 -4.85 10.55 -0.16
N ALA A 278 -4.33 9.57 0.56
CA ALA A 278 -2.91 9.28 0.61
C ALA A 278 -2.64 7.77 0.72
N PRO A 279 -1.51 7.27 0.18
CA PRO A 279 -1.15 5.86 0.28
C PRO A 279 -0.92 5.46 1.74
N THR A 280 -1.48 4.32 2.12
CA THR A 280 -1.30 3.71 3.45
C THR A 280 -0.19 2.66 3.33
N ARG A 281 0.87 2.77 4.13
CA ARG A 281 2.01 1.85 4.09
C ARG A 281 1.71 0.59 4.91
N THR A 282 2.22 -0.55 4.45
CA THR A 282 2.23 -1.78 5.26
C THR A 282 3.31 -1.71 6.34
N GLU A 283 3.24 -2.65 7.29
CA GLU A 283 4.12 -2.78 8.46
C GLU A 283 4.09 -1.54 9.37
N ALA A 284 2.91 -0.92 9.51
CA ALA A 284 2.72 0.32 10.26
C ALA A 284 1.38 0.37 11.00
N PHE A 285 1.35 1.21 12.04
CA PHE A 285 0.16 1.48 12.84
C PHE A 285 -0.63 2.67 12.30
N TYR A 286 -1.94 2.54 12.35
CA TYR A 286 -2.90 3.53 11.93
C TYR A 286 -4.02 3.68 12.95
N VAL A 287 -4.65 4.84 12.95
CA VAL A 287 -5.81 5.16 13.77
C VAL A 287 -7.03 5.22 12.86
N VAL A 288 -8.01 4.38 13.13
CA VAL A 288 -9.30 4.41 12.45
C VAL A 288 -10.29 5.09 13.37
N ARG A 289 -10.79 6.26 12.95
CA ARG A 289 -11.82 6.99 13.70
C ARG A 289 -13.19 6.70 13.08
N ALA A 290 -14.18 6.48 13.93
CA ALA A 290 -15.57 6.34 13.53
C ALA A 290 -16.44 7.14 14.49
N GLN A 291 -17.27 8.01 13.94
CA GLN A 291 -18.15 8.88 14.71
C GLN A 291 -19.52 9.00 14.03
N PRO A 292 -20.59 9.18 14.80
CA PRO A 292 -21.91 9.47 14.25
C PRO A 292 -21.86 10.74 13.38
N ALA A 293 -22.54 10.73 12.24
CA ALA A 293 -22.55 11.89 11.34
C ALA A 293 -23.16 13.12 12.01
N SER A 294 -22.48 14.27 11.87
CA SER A 294 -22.94 15.54 12.43
C SER A 294 -24.25 15.97 11.76
N GLY A 295 -25.36 15.94 12.51
CA GLY A 295 -26.67 16.36 12.03
C GLY A 295 -27.77 15.29 12.12
N GLU A 296 -27.44 14.03 12.41
CA GLU A 296 -28.45 13.08 12.85
C GLU A 296 -28.81 13.32 14.31
N ALA A 297 -30.10 13.55 14.55
CA ALA A 297 -30.62 13.69 15.90
C ALA A 297 -30.38 12.40 16.70
N ALA A 298 -30.16 12.59 17.99
CA ALA A 298 -30.27 11.59 19.04
C ALA A 298 -31.40 10.56 18.78
N PRO A 299 -31.26 9.31 19.29
CA PRO A 299 -32.18 8.19 19.04
C PRO A 299 -33.65 8.64 19.00
N GLY A 300 -34.34 8.36 17.88
CA GLY A 300 -35.78 8.63 17.75
C GLY A 300 -36.29 9.14 16.39
N LYS A 301 -35.45 9.64 15.46
CA LYS A 301 -35.93 10.07 14.11
C LYS A 301 -35.74 9.01 13.02
N SER A 302 -34.85 8.05 13.22
CA SER A 302 -34.63 6.93 12.31
C SER A 302 -34.00 5.76 13.08
N ASP A 303 -34.82 5.01 13.84
CA ASP A 303 -34.35 3.87 14.67
C ASP A 303 -33.74 2.71 13.87
N ARG A 304 -33.64 2.86 12.55
CA ARG A 304 -33.27 1.82 11.59
C ARG A 304 -32.27 2.26 10.54
N LYS A 305 -31.85 3.52 10.56
CA LYS A 305 -30.79 4.01 9.68
C LYS A 305 -29.87 4.90 10.51
N ALA A 306 -28.57 4.71 10.35
CA ALA A 306 -27.56 5.53 11.01
C ALA A 306 -26.48 5.89 9.98
N TRP A 307 -26.20 7.18 9.87
CA TRP A 307 -25.06 7.71 9.14
C TRP A 307 -23.86 7.81 10.08
N VAL A 308 -22.74 7.26 9.65
CA VAL A 308 -21.48 7.29 10.39
C VAL A 308 -20.39 7.79 9.46
N GLU A 309 -19.58 8.70 9.96
CA GLU A 309 -18.39 9.20 9.28
C GLU A 309 -17.15 8.63 9.94
N GLY A 310 -16.09 8.42 9.15
CA GLY A 310 -14.83 7.95 9.71
C GLY A 310 -13.63 8.28 8.85
N SER A 311 -12.46 8.01 9.40
CA SER A 311 -11.18 8.27 8.75
C SER A 311 -10.16 7.20 9.12
N VAL A 312 -9.21 6.96 8.22
CA VAL A 312 -7.94 6.30 8.54
C VAL A 312 -6.87 7.37 8.56
N GLU A 313 -6.18 7.48 9.68
CA GLU A 313 -5.15 8.48 9.96
C GLU A 313 -3.83 7.81 10.33
N THR A 314 -2.72 8.43 9.92
CA THR A 314 -1.41 8.08 10.48
C THR A 314 -1.33 8.48 11.96
N LEU A 315 -0.34 7.97 12.68
CA LEU A 315 -0.08 8.40 14.06
C LEU A 315 0.23 9.90 14.17
N ASP A 316 0.71 10.51 13.09
CA ASP A 316 0.98 11.95 12.98
C ASP A 316 -0.28 12.79 12.67
N GLY A 317 -1.43 12.14 12.48
CA GLY A 317 -2.71 12.80 12.18
C GLY A 317 -2.97 13.09 10.70
N GLN A 318 -2.16 12.57 9.78
CA GLN A 318 -2.43 12.71 8.35
C GLN A 318 -3.55 11.76 7.93
N THR A 319 -4.63 12.30 7.35
CA THR A 319 -5.73 11.50 6.82
C THR A 319 -5.33 10.77 5.53
N CYS A 320 -5.33 9.44 5.57
CA CYS A 320 -5.12 8.57 4.40
C CYS A 320 -6.42 8.28 3.67
N VAL A 321 -7.51 8.00 4.39
CA VAL A 321 -8.81 7.65 3.80
C VAL A 321 -9.91 8.35 4.59
N LEU A 322 -10.91 8.89 3.90
CA LEU A 322 -12.18 9.31 4.50
C LEU A 322 -13.27 8.33 4.12
N ALA A 323 -14.20 8.09 5.05
CA ALA A 323 -15.30 7.17 4.88
C ALA A 323 -16.62 7.77 5.33
N LYS A 324 -17.69 7.47 4.58
CA LYS A 324 -19.07 7.73 4.96
C LYS A 324 -19.87 6.45 4.79
N GLY A 325 -20.46 5.98 5.87
CA GLY A 325 -21.25 4.76 5.90
C GLY A 325 -22.72 5.04 6.23
N LEU A 326 -23.61 4.34 5.55
CA LEU A 326 -25.01 4.21 5.92
C LEU A 326 -25.27 2.77 6.36
N PHE A 327 -25.70 2.61 7.61
CA PHE A 327 -26.08 1.32 8.16
C PHE A 327 -27.58 1.26 8.36
N VAL A 328 -28.16 0.08 8.17
CA VAL A 328 -29.61 -0.13 8.27
C VAL A 328 -29.96 -1.43 8.99
N VAL A 329 -31.09 -1.42 9.68
CA VAL A 329 -31.68 -2.65 10.23
C VAL A 329 -32.67 -3.21 9.21
N PRO A 330 -32.49 -4.43 8.67
CA PRO A 330 -33.40 -5.02 7.68
C PRO A 330 -34.78 -5.36 8.27
N LYS A 331 -35.84 -5.37 7.45
CA LYS A 331 -37.23 -5.72 7.88
C LYS A 331 -37.44 -7.22 7.98
N SER A 332 -36.93 -7.95 7.01
CA SER A 332 -37.31 -9.33 6.72
C SER A 332 -36.39 -10.38 7.33
N ILE A 333 -35.25 -9.97 7.87
CA ILE A 333 -34.20 -10.88 8.34
C ILE A 333 -34.01 -10.66 9.84
N LYS A 334 -34.19 -11.71 10.64
CA LYS A 334 -33.82 -11.71 12.06
C LYS A 334 -32.31 -11.88 12.15
N LEU A 335 -31.62 -10.85 12.64
CA LEU A 335 -30.20 -10.88 12.91
C LEU A 335 -29.95 -11.10 14.40
N ALA A 336 -28.84 -11.76 14.74
CA ALA A 336 -28.41 -11.87 16.12
C ALA A 336 -28.03 -10.49 16.69
N SER A 337 -28.31 -10.29 17.98
CA SER A 337 -27.87 -9.09 18.73
C SER A 337 -26.36 -9.14 18.92
N LEU A 338 -25.71 -7.97 18.80
CA LEU A 338 -24.28 -7.82 19.03
C LEU A 338 -24.07 -7.04 20.33
N ASP A 339 -24.14 -7.76 21.46
CA ASP A 339 -24.08 -7.15 22.80
C ASP A 339 -22.64 -6.81 23.25
N GLY A 340 -21.63 -7.45 22.64
CA GLY A 340 -20.21 -7.32 22.99
C GLY A 340 -19.38 -6.36 22.12
N LEU A 341 -20.01 -5.43 21.38
CA LEU A 341 -19.35 -4.54 20.42
C LEU A 341 -18.88 -3.17 20.91
#